data_AF-A0A7C6NKE1-F1
#
_entry.id   AF-A0A7C6NKE1-F1
#
_cell.length_a   1.000
_cell.length_b   1.000
_cell.length_c   1.000
_cell.angle_alpha   90.00
_cell.angle_beta   90.00
_cell.angle_gamma   90.00
#
_symmetry.space_group_name_H-M   'P 1'
#
loop_
_entity.id
_entity.type
_entity.pdbx_description
1 polymer ?
#
loop_
_entity_poly.entity_id
_entity_poly.type
_entity_poly.pdbx_seq_one_letter_code
_entity_poly.pdbx_strand_id
1 'polypeptide(L)'
;MLIKQHADLFPNSGSLTVALSKFHKRTLKLDEVDITSKAIISVIVDIAYKNPRTYPVCFAILSKFISLLDDRSQNTLIQKIQNKFTKLNNVGYMEVWFQRAIKNKLNEIELNEPLCKLVKGEKVNIWNSEWISSCKLTKLMDSADFIDKDKLDEAEPIINSLEFNLFAQASG
;
A
#
# COMPACT_ATOMS: atom_id res chain seq x y z
N MET A 1 15.18 -16.97 -1.28
CA MET A 1 15.11 -17.17 0.19
C MET A 1 16.11 -16.33 0.99
N LEU A 2 16.83 -15.36 0.39
CA LEU A 2 17.83 -14.52 1.08
C LEU A 2 17.26 -13.22 1.67
N ILE A 3 16.41 -12.51 0.92
CA ILE A 3 15.75 -11.26 1.40
C ILE A 3 14.90 -11.54 2.64
N LYS A 4 14.22 -12.70 2.67
CA LYS A 4 13.41 -13.13 3.83
C LYS A 4 14.26 -13.34 5.08
N GLN A 5 15.38 -14.06 4.95
CA GLN A 5 16.32 -14.27 6.05
C GLN A 5 16.87 -12.93 6.56
N HIS A 6 17.23 -12.02 5.65
CA HIS A 6 17.66 -10.68 6.03
C HIS A 6 16.58 -9.89 6.77
N ALA A 7 15.32 -10.00 6.34
CA ALA A 7 14.20 -9.34 7.01
C ALA A 7 13.94 -9.87 8.43
N ASP A 8 14.16 -11.17 8.65
CA ASP A 8 14.01 -11.78 9.98
C ASP A 8 15.18 -11.40 10.91
N LEU A 9 16.41 -11.30 10.38
CA LEU A 9 17.61 -10.95 11.16
C LEU A 9 17.72 -9.44 11.44
N PHE A 10 17.32 -8.60 10.50
CA PHE A 10 17.48 -7.14 10.55
C PHE A 10 16.16 -6.41 10.23
N PRO A 11 15.15 -6.51 11.10
CA PRO A 11 13.84 -5.92 10.86
C PRO A 11 13.92 -4.39 10.74
N ASN A 12 13.07 -3.81 9.89
CA ASN A 12 12.98 -2.38 9.59
C ASN A 12 14.31 -1.71 9.15
N SER A 13 15.31 -2.50 8.73
CA SER A 13 16.57 -1.99 8.22
C SER A 13 16.41 -1.30 6.87
N GLY A 14 17.11 -0.17 6.65
CA GLY A 14 17.14 0.49 5.34
C GLY A 14 17.71 -0.41 4.24
N SER A 15 18.64 -1.32 4.58
CA SER A 15 19.20 -2.30 3.65
C SER A 15 18.15 -3.27 3.11
N LEU A 16 17.13 -3.62 3.92
CA LEU A 16 15.99 -4.44 3.49
C LEU A 16 15.16 -3.70 2.44
N THR A 17 14.85 -2.42 2.68
CA THR A 17 14.14 -1.59 1.70
C THR A 17 14.91 -1.47 0.39
N VAL A 18 16.24 -1.34 0.43
CA VAL A 18 17.10 -1.31 -0.77
C VAL A 18 17.02 -2.65 -1.52
N ALA A 19 17.11 -3.78 -0.82
CA ALA A 19 17.01 -5.09 -1.44
C ALA A 19 15.63 -5.33 -2.08
N LEU A 20 14.56 -4.96 -1.39
CA LEU A 20 13.19 -5.03 -1.92
C LEU A 20 12.99 -4.09 -3.11
N SER A 21 13.60 -2.89 -3.10
CA SER A 21 13.51 -1.95 -4.22
C SER A 21 14.20 -2.49 -5.47
N LYS A 22 15.36 -3.16 -5.31
CA LYS A 22 16.02 -3.88 -6.40
C LYS A 22 15.15 -5.01 -6.92
N PHE A 23 14.47 -5.74 -6.03
CA PHE A 23 13.55 -6.80 -6.41
C PHE A 23 12.33 -6.26 -7.17
N HIS A 24 11.74 -5.15 -6.71
CA HIS A 24 10.64 -4.46 -7.37
C HIS A 24 10.97 -4.12 -8.84
N LYS A 25 12.17 -3.58 -9.10
CA LYS A 25 12.63 -3.31 -10.48
C LYS A 25 12.66 -4.56 -11.36
N ARG A 26 12.91 -5.74 -10.79
CA ARG A 26 12.89 -7.03 -11.52
C ARG A 26 11.46 -7.52 -11.73
N THR A 27 10.57 -7.35 -10.76
CA THR A 27 9.17 -7.78 -10.86
C THR A 27 8.40 -7.00 -11.92
N LEU A 28 8.76 -5.74 -12.17
CA LEU A 28 8.13 -4.94 -13.24
C LEU A 28 8.30 -5.57 -14.64
N LYS A 29 9.36 -6.38 -14.85
CA LYS A 29 9.65 -7.08 -16.11
C LYS A 29 8.90 -8.41 -16.27
N LEU A 30 8.06 -8.79 -15.29
CA LEU A 30 7.26 -9.99 -15.38
C LEU A 30 6.02 -9.74 -16.24
N ASP A 31 5.76 -10.63 -17.19
CA ASP A 31 4.60 -10.58 -18.07
C ASP A 31 3.52 -11.59 -17.66
N GLU A 32 3.87 -12.60 -16.86
CA GLU A 32 2.95 -13.62 -16.37
C GLU A 32 3.33 -14.09 -14.96
N VAL A 33 2.36 -14.72 -14.28
CA VAL A 33 2.60 -15.44 -13.03
C VAL A 33 2.89 -16.91 -13.30
N ASP A 34 3.78 -17.48 -12.51
CA ASP A 34 4.15 -18.88 -12.56
C ASP A 34 3.86 -19.59 -11.22
N ILE A 35 4.25 -20.87 -11.13
CA ILE A 35 4.07 -21.66 -9.90
C ILE A 35 4.84 -21.08 -8.70
N THR A 36 5.92 -20.33 -8.94
CA THR A 36 6.75 -19.73 -7.88
C THR A 36 6.19 -18.41 -7.35
N SER A 37 5.38 -17.72 -8.15
CA SER A 37 4.79 -16.42 -7.84
C SER A 37 3.97 -16.44 -6.56
N LYS A 38 3.21 -17.53 -6.30
CA LYS A 38 2.46 -17.70 -5.04
C LYS A 38 3.37 -17.73 -3.81
N ALA A 39 4.52 -18.38 -3.91
CA ALA A 39 5.49 -18.43 -2.83
C ALA A 39 6.14 -17.06 -2.61
N ILE A 40 6.46 -16.34 -3.68
CA ILE A 40 7.00 -14.99 -3.62
C ILE A 40 6.00 -14.04 -2.94
N ILE A 41 4.75 -14.03 -3.38
CA ILE A 41 3.68 -13.20 -2.79
C ILE A 41 3.57 -13.48 -1.28
N SER A 42 3.54 -14.76 -0.89
CA SER A 42 3.49 -15.15 0.53
C SER A 42 4.67 -14.59 1.32
N VAL A 43 5.88 -14.66 0.77
CA VAL A 43 7.10 -14.10 1.38
C VAL A 43 7.02 -12.57 1.50
N ILE A 44 6.59 -11.87 0.44
CA ILE A 44 6.46 -10.40 0.46
C ILE A 44 5.43 -9.96 1.49
N VAL A 45 4.29 -10.64 1.58
CA VAL A 45 3.26 -10.38 2.60
C VAL A 45 3.79 -10.65 4.00
N ASP A 46 4.59 -11.69 4.23
CA ASP A 46 5.21 -11.94 5.53
C ASP A 46 6.23 -10.87 5.94
N ILE A 47 7.03 -10.40 4.98
CA ILE A 47 7.98 -9.30 5.21
C ILE A 47 7.21 -8.03 5.60
N ALA A 48 6.19 -7.66 4.82
CA ALA A 48 5.34 -6.50 5.13
C ALA A 48 4.74 -6.61 6.52
N TYR A 49 4.13 -7.75 6.86
CA TYR A 49 3.48 -7.99 8.15
C TYR A 49 4.40 -7.72 9.36
N LYS A 50 5.70 -7.99 9.24
CA LYS A 50 6.68 -7.81 10.31
C LYS A 50 7.41 -6.47 10.27
N ASN A 51 7.35 -5.75 9.14
CA ASN A 51 8.19 -4.59 8.88
C ASN A 51 7.37 -3.44 8.30
N PRO A 52 6.73 -2.60 9.13
CA PRO A 52 5.94 -1.47 8.65
C PRO A 52 6.70 -0.51 7.73
N ARG A 53 8.02 -0.39 7.91
CA ARG A 53 8.88 0.43 7.04
C ARG A 53 8.89 -0.06 5.58
N THR A 54 8.58 -1.34 5.33
CA THR A 54 8.61 -1.91 3.97
C THR A 54 7.27 -1.87 3.26
N TYR A 55 6.19 -1.38 3.88
CA TYR A 55 4.87 -1.30 3.24
C TYR A 55 4.91 -0.69 1.84
N PRO A 56 5.54 0.49 1.60
CA PRO A 56 5.52 1.09 0.27
C PRO A 56 6.05 0.16 -0.82
N VAL A 57 7.25 -0.39 -0.61
CA VAL A 57 7.91 -1.24 -1.60
C VAL A 57 7.25 -2.62 -1.70
N CYS A 58 6.75 -3.18 -0.59
CA CYS A 58 6.04 -4.45 -0.60
C CYS A 58 4.72 -4.34 -1.36
N PHE A 59 3.91 -3.31 -1.10
CA PHE A 59 2.66 -3.10 -1.82
C PHE A 59 2.87 -2.70 -3.28
N ALA A 60 3.99 -2.06 -3.62
CA ALA A 60 4.37 -1.86 -5.01
C ALA A 60 4.64 -3.18 -5.74
N ILE A 61 5.41 -4.09 -5.13
CA ILE A 61 5.61 -5.45 -5.66
C ILE A 61 4.27 -6.20 -5.78
N LEU A 62 3.40 -6.11 -4.76
CA LEU A 62 2.11 -6.78 -4.78
C LEU A 62 1.18 -6.23 -5.85
N SER A 63 1.17 -4.91 -6.11
CA SER A 63 0.37 -4.30 -7.17
C SER A 63 0.70 -4.89 -8.55
N LYS A 64 1.99 -5.13 -8.81
CA LYS A 64 2.44 -5.81 -10.03
C LYS A 64 1.93 -7.25 -10.08
N PHE A 65 2.06 -8.03 -9.01
CA PHE A 65 1.54 -9.41 -9.00
C PHE A 65 0.02 -9.45 -9.16
N ILE A 66 -0.73 -8.56 -8.50
CA ILE A 66 -2.19 -8.47 -8.63
C ILE A 66 -2.56 -8.17 -10.08
N SER A 67 -1.87 -7.24 -10.75
CA SER A 67 -2.13 -6.89 -12.15
C SER A 67 -1.98 -8.04 -13.15
N LEU A 68 -1.23 -9.08 -12.80
CA LEU A 68 -0.98 -10.26 -13.66
C LEU A 68 -1.96 -11.43 -13.39
N LEU A 69 -2.82 -11.32 -12.38
CA LEU A 69 -3.79 -12.35 -12.02
C LEU A 69 -5.13 -12.11 -12.72
N ASP A 70 -5.88 -13.20 -12.95
CA ASP A 70 -7.28 -13.11 -13.33
C ASP A 70 -8.14 -12.55 -12.19
N ASP A 71 -9.33 -12.04 -12.52
CA ASP A 71 -10.24 -11.36 -11.60
C ASP A 71 -10.55 -12.15 -10.31
N ARG A 72 -10.78 -13.46 -10.43
CA ARG A 72 -11.09 -14.32 -9.26
C ARG A 72 -9.86 -14.49 -8.37
N SER A 73 -8.69 -14.69 -8.98
CA SER A 73 -7.43 -14.82 -8.27
C SER A 73 -7.00 -13.51 -7.60
N GLN A 74 -7.25 -12.35 -8.22
CA GLN A 74 -7.05 -11.04 -7.62
C GLN A 74 -7.87 -10.91 -6.34
N ASN A 75 -9.18 -11.11 -6.42
CA ASN A 75 -10.09 -10.99 -5.28
C ASN A 75 -9.71 -11.95 -4.14
N THR A 76 -9.36 -13.19 -4.48
CA THR A 76 -8.90 -14.18 -3.51
C THR A 76 -7.62 -13.74 -2.78
N LEU A 77 -6.63 -13.21 -3.51
CA LEU A 77 -5.38 -12.75 -2.93
C LEU A 77 -5.61 -11.52 -2.03
N ILE A 78 -6.36 -10.56 -2.55
CA ILE A 78 -6.72 -9.32 -1.90
C ILE A 78 -7.39 -9.59 -0.54
N GLN A 79 -8.42 -10.45 -0.50
CA GLN A 79 -9.10 -10.84 0.74
C GLN A 79 -8.15 -11.55 1.72
N LYS A 80 -7.25 -12.41 1.22
CA LYS A 80 -6.25 -13.07 2.08
C LYS A 80 -5.28 -12.10 2.72
N ILE A 81 -4.86 -11.06 1.98
CA ILE A 81 -4.01 -10.00 2.53
C ILE A 81 -4.78 -9.26 3.61
N GLN A 82 -5.97 -8.74 3.32
CA GLN A 82 -6.80 -8.03 4.29
C GLN A 82 -7.00 -8.85 5.58
N ASN A 83 -7.46 -10.10 5.47
CA ASN A 83 -7.69 -11.01 6.60
C ASN A 83 -6.42 -11.33 7.41
N LYS A 84 -5.24 -11.24 6.80
CA LYS A 84 -3.98 -11.42 7.54
C LYS A 84 -3.68 -10.19 8.39
N PHE A 85 -3.94 -8.99 7.88
CA PHE A 85 -3.61 -7.73 8.54
C PHE A 85 -4.66 -7.25 9.55
N THR A 86 -5.90 -7.74 9.51
CA THR A 86 -6.93 -7.44 10.54
C THR A 86 -6.50 -7.83 11.97
N LYS A 87 -5.49 -8.70 12.11
CA LYS A 87 -4.92 -9.12 13.39
C LYS A 87 -3.97 -8.09 14.01
N LEU A 88 -3.56 -7.09 13.24
CA LEU A 88 -2.64 -6.04 13.69
C LEU A 88 -3.41 -4.79 14.08
N ASN A 89 -2.99 -4.16 15.18
CA ASN A 89 -3.46 -2.83 15.55
C ASN A 89 -2.65 -1.77 14.80
N ASN A 90 -3.19 -0.55 14.70
CA ASN A 90 -2.50 0.62 14.12
C ASN A 90 -2.01 0.39 12.68
N VAL A 91 -2.85 -0.23 11.85
CA VAL A 91 -2.54 -0.56 10.45
C VAL A 91 -2.88 0.53 9.45
N GLY A 92 -3.26 1.74 9.89
CA GLY A 92 -3.65 2.84 9.00
C GLY A 92 -2.67 3.11 7.85
N TYR A 93 -1.38 3.21 8.18
CA TYR A 93 -0.33 3.39 7.18
C TYR A 93 -0.22 2.22 6.18
N MET A 94 -0.49 1.00 6.63
CA MET A 94 -0.56 -0.19 5.77
C MET A 94 -1.76 -0.10 4.84
N GLU A 95 -2.94 0.26 5.36
CA GLU A 95 -4.19 0.35 4.61
C GLU A 95 -4.11 1.37 3.49
N VAL A 96 -3.41 2.49 3.67
CA VAL A 96 -3.15 3.48 2.60
C VAL A 96 -2.38 2.85 1.44
N TRP A 97 -1.29 2.14 1.72
CA TRP A 97 -0.52 1.47 0.68
C TRP A 97 -1.27 0.28 0.06
N PHE A 98 -2.10 -0.40 0.85
CA PHE A 98 -2.95 -1.46 0.34
C PHE A 98 -4.00 -0.90 -0.60
N GLN A 99 -4.74 0.16 -0.22
CA GLN A 99 -5.68 0.90 -1.07
C GLN A 99 -5.05 1.28 -2.41
N ARG A 100 -3.84 1.83 -2.36
CA ARG A 100 -3.10 2.22 -3.58
C ARG A 100 -2.80 1.03 -4.49
N ALA A 101 -2.44 -0.13 -3.91
CA ALA A 101 -2.12 -1.35 -4.66
C ALA A 101 -3.35 -2.05 -5.28
N ILE A 102 -4.53 -1.78 -4.75
CA ILE A 102 -5.80 -2.38 -5.18
C ILE A 102 -6.74 -1.35 -5.84
N LYS A 103 -6.24 -0.19 -6.30
CA LYS A 103 -7.06 0.95 -6.77
C LYS A 103 -8.30 0.50 -7.58
N ASN A 104 -8.11 -0.41 -8.55
CA ASN A 104 -9.17 -0.89 -9.44
C ASN A 104 -10.21 -1.82 -8.78
N LYS A 105 -9.95 -2.27 -7.56
CA LYS A 105 -10.74 -3.21 -6.75
C LYS A 105 -11.17 -2.63 -5.41
N LEU A 106 -11.01 -1.32 -5.21
CA LEU A 106 -11.23 -0.66 -3.92
C LEU A 106 -12.67 -0.81 -3.40
N ASN A 107 -13.65 -0.84 -4.32
CA ASN A 107 -15.07 -0.96 -3.95
C ASN A 107 -15.40 -2.32 -3.30
N GLU A 108 -14.54 -3.33 -3.46
CA GLU A 108 -14.76 -4.68 -2.94
C GLU A 108 -14.18 -4.90 -1.54
N ILE A 109 -13.50 -3.90 -0.95
CA ILE A 109 -12.81 -4.04 0.33
C ILE A 109 -13.13 -2.91 1.29
N GLU A 110 -13.50 -3.24 2.52
CA GLU A 110 -13.59 -2.29 3.62
C GLU A 110 -12.23 -2.00 4.27
N LEU A 111 -11.90 -0.71 4.40
CA LEU A 111 -10.70 -0.21 5.07
C LEU A 111 -11.13 0.71 6.21
N ASN A 112 -10.46 0.61 7.35
CA ASN A 112 -10.85 1.31 8.57
C ASN A 112 -10.25 2.71 8.66
N GLU A 113 -9.09 2.91 8.03
CA GLU A 113 -8.34 4.16 8.03
C GLU A 113 -9.18 5.31 7.48
N PRO A 114 -9.35 6.42 8.24
CA PRO A 114 -10.15 7.57 7.82
C PRO A 114 -9.77 8.13 6.44
N LEU A 115 -8.48 8.18 6.11
CA LEU A 115 -8.02 8.60 4.77
C LEU A 115 -8.52 7.69 3.66
N CYS A 116 -8.52 6.37 3.89
CA CYS A 116 -9.03 5.41 2.92
C CYS A 116 -10.53 5.56 2.69
N LYS A 117 -11.29 5.90 3.74
CA LYS A 117 -12.73 6.18 3.66
C LYS A 117 -13.03 7.47 2.89
N LEU A 118 -12.24 8.53 3.10
CA LEU A 118 -12.33 9.74 2.30
C LEU A 118 -12.14 9.47 0.81
N VAL A 119 -11.17 8.63 0.45
CA VAL A 119 -10.92 8.25 -0.97
C VAL A 119 -12.13 7.54 -1.59
N LYS A 120 -12.92 6.80 -0.80
CA LYS A 120 -14.19 6.20 -1.24
C LYS A 120 -15.36 7.19 -1.31
N GLY A 121 -15.16 8.44 -0.88
CA GLY A 121 -16.20 9.46 -0.81
C GLY A 121 -17.03 9.43 0.46
N GLU A 122 -16.64 8.67 1.49
CA GLU A 122 -17.29 8.72 2.79
C GLU A 122 -16.94 10.04 3.51
N LYS A 123 -17.91 10.60 4.25
CA LYS A 123 -17.67 11.80 5.06
C LYS A 123 -17.13 11.39 6.43
N VAL A 124 -15.83 11.52 6.62
CA VAL A 124 -15.14 11.19 7.89
C VAL A 124 -14.23 12.36 8.29
N ASN A 125 -14.22 12.71 9.58
CA ASN A 125 -13.27 13.68 10.08
C ASN A 125 -11.91 13.00 10.29
N ILE A 126 -10.88 13.49 9.58
CA ILE A 126 -9.50 12.98 9.67
C ILE A 126 -8.64 13.78 10.66
N TRP A 127 -9.11 14.95 11.09
CA TRP A 127 -8.36 15.85 11.96
C TRP A 127 -8.99 15.86 13.35
N ASN A 128 -8.17 15.69 14.40
CA ASN A 128 -8.62 16.05 15.73
C ASN A 128 -8.62 17.58 15.85
N SER A 129 -9.78 18.19 15.60
CA SER A 129 -10.03 19.64 15.69
C SER A 129 -10.74 20.05 16.98
N GLU A 130 -10.81 19.18 18.00
CA GLU A 130 -11.53 19.45 19.26
C GLU A 130 -10.96 20.66 20.02
N TRP A 131 -9.68 20.98 19.81
CA TRP A 131 -9.01 22.12 20.42
C TRP A 131 -9.34 23.47 19.75
N ILE A 132 -10.01 23.46 18.60
CA ILE A 132 -10.34 24.69 17.85
C ILE A 132 -11.67 25.26 18.38
N SER A 133 -11.60 26.38 19.10
CA SER A 133 -12.77 27.07 19.65
C SER A 133 -13.57 27.87 18.62
N SER A 134 -12.98 28.16 17.46
CA SER A 134 -13.61 28.95 16.40
C SER A 134 -14.49 28.11 15.49
N CYS A 135 -15.81 28.22 15.67
CA CYS A 135 -16.81 27.55 14.82
C CYS A 135 -16.64 27.87 13.32
N LYS A 136 -16.13 29.06 12.96
CA LYS A 136 -15.84 29.43 11.58
C LYS A 136 -14.74 28.57 10.97
N LEU A 137 -13.67 28.30 11.73
CA LEU A 137 -12.55 27.49 11.25
C LEU A 137 -12.93 26.02 11.13
N THR A 138 -13.68 25.48 12.10
CA THR A 138 -14.16 24.09 12.05
C THR A 138 -15.01 23.84 10.81
N LYS A 139 -15.97 24.73 10.50
CA LYS A 139 -16.82 24.64 9.30
C LYS A 139 -16.03 24.69 7.99
N LEU A 140 -14.95 25.48 7.93
CA LEU A 140 -14.07 25.53 6.76
C LEU A 140 -13.28 24.23 6.60
N MET A 141 -12.80 23.64 7.70
CA MET A 141 -12.12 22.34 7.64
C MET A 141 -13.05 21.21 7.22
N ASP A 142 -14.30 21.20 7.71
CA ASP A 142 -15.30 20.17 7.37
C ASP A 142 -15.77 20.23 5.91
N SER A 143 -15.60 21.38 5.25
CA SER A 143 -16.01 21.61 3.87
C SER A 143 -14.87 21.49 2.86
N ALA A 144 -13.63 21.38 3.33
CA ALA A 144 -12.46 21.23 2.46
C ALA A 144 -12.42 19.81 1.86
N ASP A 145 -12.21 19.73 0.55
CA ASP A 145 -11.86 18.47 -0.10
C ASP A 145 -10.33 18.29 0.01
N PHE A 146 -9.92 17.12 0.50
CA PHE A 146 -8.51 16.78 0.73
C PHE A 146 -7.98 15.79 -0.32
N ILE A 147 -8.85 15.24 -1.17
CA ILE A 147 -8.48 14.22 -2.15
C ILE A 147 -8.50 14.83 -3.55
N ASP A 148 -7.33 14.84 -4.18
CA ASP A 148 -7.18 15.19 -5.59
C ASP A 148 -7.62 13.99 -6.45
N LYS A 149 -8.92 13.97 -6.80
CA LYS A 149 -9.54 12.86 -7.55
C LYS A 149 -8.97 12.72 -8.96
N ASP A 150 -8.64 13.83 -9.61
CA ASP A 150 -8.06 13.81 -10.95
C ASP A 150 -6.71 13.07 -10.94
N LYS A 151 -5.83 13.39 -9.98
CA LYS A 151 -4.57 12.64 -9.81
C LYS A 151 -4.79 11.19 -9.42
N LEU A 152 -5.80 10.92 -8.59
CA LEU A 152 -6.13 9.54 -8.23
C LEU A 152 -6.55 8.75 -9.46
N ASP A 153 -7.37 9.31 -10.34
CA ASP A 153 -7.86 8.67 -11.55
C ASP A 153 -6.74 8.46 -12.59
N GLU A 154 -5.83 9.43 -12.74
CA GLU A 154 -4.64 9.33 -13.59
C GLU A 154 -3.63 8.27 -13.11
N ALA A 155 -3.61 7.94 -11.82
CA ALA A 155 -2.63 7.00 -11.26
C ALA A 155 -2.74 5.59 -11.87
N GLU A 156 -1.62 5.04 -12.33
CA GLU A 156 -1.57 3.69 -12.88
C GLU A 156 -1.89 2.62 -11.82
N PRO A 157 -2.46 1.46 -12.19
CA PRO A 157 -2.76 0.38 -11.24
C PRO A 157 -1.52 -0.17 -10.52
N ILE A 158 -0.37 -0.15 -11.19
CA ILE A 158 0.92 -0.58 -10.62
C ILE A 158 1.60 0.63 -9.97
N ILE A 159 2.05 0.48 -8.74
CA ILE A 159 2.70 1.56 -7.99
C ILE A 159 4.10 1.82 -8.55
N ASN A 160 4.36 3.06 -8.94
CA ASN A 160 5.67 3.44 -9.45
C ASN A 160 6.68 3.59 -8.29
N SER A 161 7.94 3.24 -8.55
CA SER A 161 9.02 3.47 -7.58
C SER A 161 9.19 4.92 -7.16
N LEU A 162 8.82 5.89 -8.01
CA LEU A 162 8.87 7.31 -7.69
C LEU A 162 7.89 7.72 -6.57
N GLU A 163 6.82 6.95 -6.33
CA GLU A 163 5.84 7.23 -5.27
C GLU A 163 6.41 6.99 -3.87
N PHE A 164 7.44 6.16 -3.73
CA PHE A 164 7.98 5.78 -2.42
C PHE A 164 9.50 5.88 -2.29
N ASN A 165 10.24 5.96 -3.39
CA ASN A 165 11.69 6.05 -3.37
C ASN A 165 12.14 7.51 -3.53
N LEU A 166 12.15 8.24 -2.41
CA LEU A 166 12.56 9.65 -2.34
C LEU A 166 13.99 9.90 -2.86
N PHE A 167 14.86 8.89 -2.90
CA PHE A 167 16.27 9.02 -3.29
C PHE A 167 16.58 8.40 -4.66
N ALA A 168 15.57 8.05 -5.46
CA ALA A 168 15.77 7.44 -6.78
C ALA A 168 16.56 8.33 -7.77
N GLN A 169 16.58 9.66 -7.56
CA GLN A 169 17.24 10.64 -8.42
C GLN A 169 18.71 10.93 -8.07
N ALA A 170 19.23 10.40 -6.95
CA ALA A 170 20.58 10.75 -6.46
C ALA A 170 21.71 9.80 -6.93
N SER A 171 21.43 8.88 -7.85
CA SER A 171 22.45 8.00 -8.43
C SER A 171 22.89 8.56 -9.78
N GLY A 172 23.77 9.55 -9.74
CA GLY A 172 24.56 9.99 -10.90
C GLY A 172 25.67 8.99 -11.24
#